data_AF-A0A1V8SJQ0-F1
#
_entry.id   AF-A0A1V8SJQ0-F1
#
_cell.length_a   1.000
_cell.length_b   1.000
_cell.length_c   1.000
_cell.angle_alpha   90.00
_cell.angle_beta   90.00
_cell.angle_gamma   90.00
#
_symmetry.space_group_name_H-M   'P 1'
#
loop_
_entity.id
_entity.type
_entity.pdbx_description
1 polymer ?
#
loop_
_entity_poly.entity_id
_entity_poly.type
_entity_poly.pdbx_seq_one_letter_code
_entity_poly.pdbx_strand_id
1 'polypeptide(L)'
;MLNFCEESNPAEPLAEVRGDGVSQLLPFTYTFSDATEFEYKVGLEADRTLGTYAGTREVVERFFTGTNLRLPIIARDLFEPDLAEAAQSSRIDTDLSALCIAMKLTQQRPSPEGDVRTSLYISAMQVIGLLEAGDIRSLRVLQTRLLIATYELGHGLSTAAAVSVAACAKVARAMGMRKVNSNTQSSMGNAVLTEERRRVWWAMFNLDRYLGLIQADSLHTMADPMAGDQLPYDDTLWVIGI
;
A
#
# COMPACT_ATOMS: atom_id res chain seq x y z
N MET A 1 -8.38 -65.36 -2.14
CA MET A 1 -9.09 -65.46 -3.42
C MET A 1 -10.06 -64.29 -3.48
N LEU A 2 -9.70 -63.26 -4.27
CA LEU A 2 -10.54 -62.31 -5.06
C LEU A 2 -11.70 -61.58 -4.35
N ASN A 3 -12.04 -60.32 -4.60
CA ASN A 3 -11.49 -59.16 -5.32
C ASN A 3 -12.50 -58.05 -5.00
N PHE A 4 -12.07 -56.88 -4.55
CA PHE A 4 -12.83 -55.64 -4.79
C PHE A 4 -11.85 -54.67 -5.45
N CYS A 5 -12.04 -54.48 -6.75
CA CYS A 5 -11.41 -53.43 -7.53
C CYS A 5 -12.02 -52.10 -7.08
N GLU A 6 -11.24 -51.27 -6.39
CA GLU A 6 -11.46 -49.83 -6.41
C GLU A 6 -10.62 -49.27 -7.56
N GLU A 7 -11.30 -48.85 -8.62
CA GLU A 7 -10.70 -48.12 -9.73
C GLU A 7 -10.22 -46.76 -9.21
N SER A 8 -8.90 -46.58 -9.28
CA SER A 8 -8.20 -45.30 -9.17
C SER A 8 -8.76 -44.31 -10.19
N ASN A 9 -9.47 -43.28 -9.73
CA ASN A 9 -9.78 -42.11 -10.55
C ASN A 9 -8.56 -41.17 -10.51
N PRO A 10 -7.85 -40.92 -11.63
CA PRO A 10 -6.78 -39.93 -11.65
C PRO A 10 -7.38 -38.53 -11.47
N ALA A 11 -6.80 -37.78 -10.53
CA ALA A 11 -7.15 -36.38 -10.26
C ALA A 11 -7.16 -35.58 -11.58
N GLU A 12 -8.33 -35.04 -11.93
CA GLU A 12 -8.42 -34.01 -12.97
C GLU A 12 -7.53 -32.82 -12.58
N PRO A 13 -6.65 -32.33 -13.47
CA PRO A 13 -5.89 -31.13 -13.20
C PRO A 13 -6.86 -29.95 -13.16
N LEU A 14 -6.81 -29.19 -12.05
CA LEU A 14 -7.51 -27.91 -11.92
C LEU A 14 -7.12 -27.02 -13.09
N ALA A 15 -8.04 -26.80 -14.01
CA ALA A 15 -7.85 -25.94 -15.17
C ALA A 15 -7.36 -24.57 -14.69
N GLU A 16 -6.17 -24.17 -15.17
CA GLU A 16 -5.73 -22.78 -15.10
C GLU A 16 -6.81 -21.90 -15.72
N VAL A 17 -7.46 -21.09 -14.89
CA VAL A 17 -8.35 -20.04 -15.37
C VAL A 17 -7.48 -18.98 -16.03
N ARG A 18 -7.22 -19.19 -17.32
CA ARG A 18 -6.58 -18.24 -18.22
C ARG A 18 -7.44 -16.97 -18.23
N GLY A 19 -6.87 -15.86 -17.77
CA GLY A 19 -7.55 -14.57 -17.57
C GLY A 19 -7.96 -13.85 -18.87
N ASP A 20 -8.38 -14.56 -19.90
CA ASP A 20 -8.71 -13.99 -21.22
C ASP A 20 -10.20 -13.60 -21.34
N GLY A 21 -11.06 -14.01 -20.39
CA GLY A 21 -12.51 -13.81 -20.47
C GLY A 21 -13.03 -12.43 -20.06
N VAL A 22 -12.26 -11.67 -19.27
CA VAL A 22 -12.73 -10.36 -18.73
C VAL A 22 -12.68 -9.26 -19.81
N SER A 23 -11.69 -9.33 -20.71
CA SER A 23 -11.54 -8.37 -21.81
C SER A 23 -12.71 -8.42 -22.82
N GLN A 24 -13.47 -9.52 -22.86
CA GLN A 24 -14.66 -9.65 -23.69
C GLN A 24 -15.92 -9.00 -23.07
N LEU A 25 -15.89 -8.68 -21.78
CA LEU A 25 -17.01 -8.06 -21.05
C LEU A 25 -16.90 -6.53 -20.97
N LEU A 26 -15.77 -5.94 -21.37
CA LEU A 26 -15.57 -4.50 -21.34
C LEU A 26 -15.87 -3.91 -22.73
N PRO A 27 -16.96 -3.14 -22.90
CA PRO A 27 -17.32 -2.55 -24.19
C PRO A 27 -16.37 -1.42 -24.63
N PHE A 28 -15.42 -1.01 -23.79
CA PHE A 28 -14.54 0.11 -24.03
C PHE A 28 -13.08 -0.24 -23.70
N THR A 29 -12.19 -0.03 -24.67
CA THR A 29 -10.74 0.01 -24.47
C THR A 29 -10.35 1.45 -24.13
N TYR A 30 -9.98 1.70 -22.88
CA TYR A 30 -9.46 2.99 -22.46
C TYR A 30 -7.94 3.01 -22.67
N THR A 31 -7.47 3.84 -23.60
CA THR A 31 -6.05 4.20 -23.68
C THR A 31 -5.85 5.48 -22.90
N PHE A 32 -5.14 5.39 -21.77
CA PHE A 32 -4.74 6.55 -20.99
C PHE A 32 -3.73 7.35 -21.81
N SER A 33 -4.19 8.44 -22.44
CA SER A 33 -3.43 9.16 -23.47
C SER A 33 -2.43 10.18 -22.91
N ASP A 34 -2.47 10.48 -21.61
CA ASP A 34 -1.71 11.59 -21.03
C ASP A 34 -0.95 11.20 -19.74
N ALA A 35 -0.05 10.23 -19.88
CA ALA A 35 0.91 9.87 -18.84
C ALA A 35 1.73 11.08 -18.37
N THR A 36 1.98 12.03 -19.26
CA THR A 36 2.76 13.23 -18.98
C THR A 36 2.04 14.24 -18.09
N GLU A 37 0.74 14.46 -18.28
CA GLU A 37 0.00 15.45 -17.49
C GLU A 37 -0.15 15.04 -16.02
N PHE A 38 -0.42 13.76 -15.73
CA PHE A 38 -0.52 13.33 -14.34
C PHE A 38 0.85 13.33 -13.65
N GLU A 39 1.91 12.85 -14.31
CA GLU A 39 3.27 12.87 -13.76
C GLU A 39 3.70 14.31 -13.42
N TYR A 40 3.41 15.25 -14.32
CA TYR A 40 3.68 16.68 -14.10
C TYR A 40 2.91 17.25 -12.90
N LYS A 41 1.61 16.95 -12.77
CA LYS A 41 0.79 17.42 -11.64
C LYS A 41 1.28 16.89 -10.30
N VAL A 42 1.67 15.61 -10.25
CA VAL A 42 2.25 15.01 -9.03
C VAL A 42 3.59 15.65 -8.70
N GLY A 43 4.45 15.86 -9.70
CA GLY A 43 5.74 16.54 -9.51
C GLY A 43 5.59 17.96 -8.98
N LEU A 44 4.67 18.75 -9.54
CA LEU A 44 4.40 20.11 -9.08
C LEU A 44 3.95 20.14 -7.62
N GLU A 45 3.09 19.20 -7.21
CA GLU A 45 2.61 19.14 -5.82
C GLU A 45 3.71 18.63 -4.88
N ALA A 46 4.56 17.72 -5.34
CA ALA A 46 5.75 17.26 -4.61
C ALA A 46 6.73 18.40 -4.38
N ASP A 47 7.06 19.20 -5.41
CA ASP A 47 7.94 20.36 -5.28
C ASP A 47 7.36 21.40 -4.31
N ARG A 48 6.06 21.69 -4.42
CA ARG A 48 5.37 22.63 -3.53
C ARG A 48 5.38 22.15 -2.07
N THR A 49 5.18 20.86 -1.86
CA THR A 49 5.00 20.28 -0.53
C THR A 49 6.32 19.91 0.14
N LEU A 50 7.20 19.21 -0.56
CA LEU A 50 8.45 18.67 -0.02
C LEU A 50 9.60 19.69 -0.16
N GLY A 51 9.56 20.54 -1.18
CA GLY A 51 10.58 21.54 -1.44
C GLY A 51 11.85 20.91 -2.02
N THR A 52 12.99 21.14 -1.37
CA THR A 52 14.29 20.66 -1.87
C THR A 52 14.54 19.20 -1.48
N TYR A 53 15.42 18.52 -2.20
CA TYR A 53 15.87 17.17 -1.86
C TYR A 53 16.38 17.04 -0.40
N ALA A 54 17.09 18.06 0.10
CA ALA A 54 17.53 18.09 1.50
C ALA A 54 16.35 18.11 2.48
N GLY A 55 15.30 18.89 2.17
CA GLY A 55 14.06 18.91 2.95
C GLY A 55 13.31 17.57 2.89
N THR A 56 13.25 16.94 1.72
CA THR A 56 12.67 15.59 1.57
C THR A 56 13.43 14.57 2.42
N ARG A 57 14.77 14.62 2.43
CA ARG A 57 15.58 13.71 3.27
C ARG A 57 15.32 13.90 4.76
N GLU A 58 15.15 15.14 5.22
CA GLU A 58 14.81 15.43 6.62
C GLU A 58 13.45 14.82 7.01
N VAL A 59 12.44 14.96 6.12
CA VAL A 59 11.13 14.32 6.30
C VAL A 59 11.28 12.80 6.42
N VAL A 60 12.07 12.20 5.54
CA VAL A 60 12.28 10.75 5.50
C VAL A 60 12.98 10.25 6.77
N GLU A 61 14.04 10.92 7.20
CA GLU A 61 14.75 10.58 8.45
C GLU A 61 13.82 10.64 9.66
N ARG A 62 13.01 11.70 9.75
CA ARG A 62 12.04 11.88 10.82
C ARG A 62 10.92 10.83 10.79
N PHE A 63 10.55 10.36 9.60
CA PHE A 63 9.58 9.29 9.45
C PHE A 63 10.13 7.96 9.99
N PHE A 64 11.35 7.58 9.59
CA PHE A 64 11.97 6.32 10.00
C PHE A 64 12.31 6.25 11.50
N THR A 65 12.62 7.40 12.10
CA THR A 65 12.86 7.51 13.56
C THR A 65 11.58 7.70 14.39
N GLY A 66 10.41 7.83 13.74
CA GLY A 66 9.15 8.21 14.39
C GLY A 66 7.98 7.31 14.02
N THR A 67 7.31 7.63 12.91
CA THR A 67 6.09 6.94 12.47
C THR A 67 6.36 5.48 12.11
N ASN A 68 7.47 5.19 11.44
CA ASN A 68 7.79 3.83 10.98
C ASN A 68 7.96 2.84 12.14
N LEU A 69 8.34 3.31 13.33
CA LEU A 69 8.47 2.47 14.52
C LEU A 69 7.12 1.96 15.04
N ARG A 70 6.02 2.66 14.72
CA ARG A 70 4.65 2.29 15.13
C ARG A 70 3.86 1.64 14.00
N LEU A 71 4.25 1.94 12.77
CA LEU A 71 3.64 1.43 11.55
C LEU A 71 4.76 1.04 10.56
N PRO A 72 5.47 -0.07 10.82
CA PRO A 72 6.63 -0.50 10.05
C PRO A 72 6.19 -1.11 8.72
N ILE A 73 5.65 -0.30 7.81
CA ILE A 73 5.14 -0.79 6.53
C ILE A 73 6.10 -0.50 5.37
N ILE A 74 7.24 0.15 5.64
CA ILE A 74 8.24 0.58 4.65
C ILE A 74 9.61 0.06 5.04
N ALA A 75 10.32 -0.54 4.09
CA ALA A 75 11.69 -1.00 4.27
C ALA A 75 12.67 0.14 4.03
N ARG A 76 13.39 0.58 5.09
CA ARG A 76 14.35 1.68 4.97
C ARG A 76 15.44 1.39 3.94
N ASP A 77 15.97 0.17 3.95
CA ASP A 77 17.07 -0.27 3.10
C ASP A 77 16.71 -0.33 1.61
N LEU A 78 15.43 -0.43 1.29
CA LEU A 78 14.94 -0.35 -0.10
C LEU A 78 14.58 1.07 -0.47
N PHE A 79 13.98 1.81 0.46
CA PHE A 79 13.50 3.16 0.22
C PHE A 79 14.61 4.19 0.03
N GLU A 80 15.68 4.16 0.85
CA GLU A 80 16.73 5.18 0.78
C GLU A 80 17.55 5.15 -0.52
N PRO A 81 17.95 3.98 -1.06
CA PRO A 81 18.57 3.91 -2.38
C PRO A 81 17.66 4.45 -3.48
N ASP A 82 16.38 4.07 -3.48
CA ASP A 82 15.39 4.53 -4.45
C ASP A 82 15.25 6.06 -4.42
N LEU A 83 15.23 6.65 -3.22
CA LEU A 83 15.19 8.10 -3.04
C LEU A 83 16.47 8.79 -3.56
N ALA A 84 17.62 8.18 -3.34
CA ALA A 84 18.90 8.71 -3.82
C ALA A 84 19.01 8.64 -5.36
N GLU A 85 18.50 7.57 -5.97
CA GLU A 85 18.44 7.42 -7.43
C GLU A 85 17.46 8.44 -8.04
N ALA A 86 16.27 8.59 -7.48
CA ALA A 86 15.26 9.52 -7.97
C ALA A 86 15.78 10.97 -8.01
N ALA A 87 16.58 11.38 -7.01
CA ALA A 87 17.17 12.70 -6.93
C ALA A 87 18.24 12.98 -8.00
N GLN A 88 18.84 11.94 -8.57
CA GLN A 88 19.82 12.03 -9.65
C GLN A 88 19.14 11.94 -11.03
N SER A 89 17.95 11.35 -11.08
CA SER A 89 17.18 11.22 -12.29
C SER A 89 16.47 12.53 -12.66
N SER A 90 16.23 12.74 -13.95
CA SER A 90 15.34 13.82 -14.43
C SER A 90 13.86 13.42 -14.42
N ARG A 91 13.54 12.19 -13.98
CA ARG A 91 12.18 11.64 -14.03
C ARG A 91 11.48 11.84 -12.69
N ILE A 92 10.20 12.19 -12.76
CA ILE A 92 9.33 12.26 -11.59
C ILE A 92 8.89 10.84 -11.25
N ASP A 93 9.40 10.27 -10.16
CA ASP A 93 8.85 9.04 -9.60
C ASP A 93 7.59 9.39 -8.77
N THR A 94 6.42 9.22 -9.39
CA THR A 94 5.15 9.71 -8.86
C THR A 94 4.71 8.99 -7.59
N ASP A 95 4.91 7.68 -7.50
CA ASP A 95 4.51 6.90 -6.33
C ASP A 95 5.44 7.13 -5.14
N LEU A 96 6.74 7.32 -5.39
CA LEU A 96 7.74 7.70 -4.39
C LEU A 96 7.48 9.12 -3.86
N SER A 97 7.14 10.05 -4.75
CA SER A 97 6.78 11.43 -4.39
C SER A 97 5.53 11.46 -3.51
N ALA A 98 4.50 10.69 -3.89
CA ALA A 98 3.28 10.55 -3.10
C ALA A 98 3.56 9.97 -1.70
N LEU A 99 4.43 8.96 -1.64
CA LEU A 99 4.84 8.33 -0.39
C LEU A 99 5.57 9.33 0.52
N CYS A 100 6.49 10.14 -0.03
CA CYS A 100 7.18 11.19 0.73
C CYS A 100 6.19 12.25 1.27
N ILE A 101 5.20 12.66 0.46
CA ILE A 101 4.14 13.60 0.90
C ILE A 101 3.35 12.99 2.07
N ALA A 102 2.96 11.72 1.98
CA ALA A 102 2.26 11.03 3.05
C ALA A 102 3.12 10.83 4.30
N MET A 103 4.42 10.55 4.16
CA MET A 103 5.36 10.55 5.28
C MET A 103 5.36 11.90 6.00
N LYS A 104 5.44 13.01 5.25
CA LYS A 104 5.36 14.37 5.80
C LYS A 104 4.03 14.61 6.51
N LEU A 105 2.92 14.15 5.93
CA LEU A 105 1.58 14.29 6.50
C LEU A 105 1.48 13.64 7.89
N THR A 106 1.99 12.41 8.04
CA THR A 106 1.93 11.70 9.35
C THR A 106 2.73 12.36 10.47
N GLN A 107 3.61 13.31 10.14
CA GLN A 107 4.40 14.06 11.12
C GLN A 107 3.68 15.32 11.61
N GLN A 108 2.55 15.70 10.98
CA GLN A 108 1.71 16.77 11.48
C GLN A 108 1.08 16.37 12.81
N ARG A 109 1.22 17.24 13.80
CA ARG A 109 0.57 17.07 15.09
C ARG A 109 -0.83 17.69 15.03
N PRO A 110 -1.84 17.08 15.67
CA PRO A 110 -3.12 17.72 15.87
C PRO A 110 -2.92 19.07 16.57
N SER A 111 -3.39 20.15 15.93
CA SER A 111 -3.44 21.46 16.57
C SER A 111 -4.80 21.60 17.25
N PRO A 112 -4.87 22.00 18.53
CA PRO A 112 -6.15 22.16 19.24
C PRO A 112 -7.04 23.24 18.60
N GLU A 113 -6.47 24.18 17.85
CA GLU A 113 -7.18 25.29 17.20
C GLU A 113 -7.20 25.17 15.66
N GLY A 114 -6.56 24.14 15.10
CA GLY A 114 -6.38 23.99 13.65
C GLY A 114 -7.38 23.04 12.99
N ASP A 115 -7.72 23.33 11.73
CA ASP A 115 -8.48 22.38 10.90
C ASP A 115 -7.63 21.14 10.62
N VAL A 116 -8.21 19.96 10.84
CA VAL A 116 -7.63 18.65 10.50
C VAL A 116 -7.51 18.47 8.99
N ARG A 117 -8.26 19.22 8.18
CA ARG A 117 -8.13 19.25 6.72
C ARG A 117 -7.08 20.28 6.30
N THR A 118 -5.85 20.07 6.76
CA THR A 118 -4.74 20.95 6.41
C THR A 118 -4.50 20.97 4.89
N SER A 119 -3.82 22.01 4.40
CA SER A 119 -3.42 22.06 2.99
C SER A 119 -2.62 20.82 2.58
N LEU A 120 -1.78 20.29 3.47
CA LEU A 120 -0.99 19.09 3.23
C LEU A 120 -1.85 17.83 3.09
N TYR A 121 -2.91 17.70 3.90
CA TYR A 121 -3.88 16.61 3.75
C TYR A 121 -4.59 16.67 2.39
N ILE A 122 -5.03 17.87 1.98
CA ILE A 122 -5.66 18.08 0.68
C ILE A 122 -4.71 17.71 -0.46
N SER A 123 -3.45 18.16 -0.39
CA SER A 123 -2.40 17.80 -1.36
C SER A 123 -2.18 16.29 -1.44
N ALA A 124 -2.08 15.60 -0.28
CA ALA A 124 -1.93 14.16 -0.24
C ALA A 124 -3.12 13.43 -0.88
N MET A 125 -4.35 13.89 -0.60
CA MET A 125 -5.58 13.35 -1.21
C MET A 125 -5.65 13.58 -2.72
N GLN A 126 -5.18 14.73 -3.21
CA GLN A 126 -5.10 15.02 -4.65
C GLN A 126 -4.09 14.09 -5.34
N VAL A 127 -2.89 13.94 -4.77
CA VAL A 127 -1.84 13.10 -5.36
C VAL A 127 -2.26 11.64 -5.40
N ILE A 128 -2.81 11.08 -4.30
CA ILE A 128 -3.28 9.69 -4.32
C ILE A 128 -4.45 9.51 -5.31
N GLY A 129 -5.34 10.49 -5.43
CA GLY A 129 -6.42 10.47 -6.42
C GLY A 129 -5.92 10.49 -7.86
N LEU A 130 -4.86 11.25 -8.15
CA LEU A 130 -4.21 11.25 -9.47
C LEU A 130 -3.57 9.90 -9.79
N LEU A 131 -2.89 9.27 -8.83
CA LEU A 131 -2.32 7.93 -9.00
C LEU A 131 -3.40 6.88 -9.29
N GLU A 132 -4.53 6.94 -8.57
CA GLU A 132 -5.66 6.03 -8.78
C GLU A 132 -6.36 6.27 -10.12
N ALA A 133 -6.50 7.53 -10.53
CA ALA A 133 -7.05 7.89 -11.84
C ALA A 133 -6.13 7.46 -13.00
N GLY A 134 -4.81 7.49 -12.78
CA GLY A 134 -3.79 6.98 -13.69
C GLY A 134 -3.59 5.46 -13.63
N ASP A 135 -4.42 4.75 -12.85
CA ASP A 135 -4.36 3.30 -12.69
C ASP A 135 -3.02 2.75 -12.15
N ILE A 136 -2.25 3.61 -11.46
CA ILE A 136 -0.94 3.27 -10.91
C ILE A 136 -1.12 2.36 -9.70
N ARG A 137 -0.62 1.13 -9.82
CA ARG A 137 -0.71 0.10 -8.77
C ARG A 137 0.69 -0.34 -8.36
N SER A 138 1.16 0.18 -7.24
CA SER A 138 2.41 -0.25 -6.60
C SER A 138 2.24 -0.43 -5.10
N LEU A 139 3.22 -1.07 -4.45
CA LEU A 139 3.24 -1.16 -2.98
C LEU A 139 3.32 0.24 -2.34
N ARG A 140 4.05 1.17 -2.96
CA ARG A 140 4.17 2.56 -2.51
C ARG A 140 2.85 3.30 -2.56
N VAL A 141 2.00 3.05 -3.55
CA VAL A 141 0.62 3.60 -3.60
C VAL A 141 -0.20 3.13 -2.41
N LEU A 142 -0.14 1.83 -2.06
CA LEU A 142 -0.82 1.31 -0.87
C LEU A 142 -0.25 1.88 0.42
N GLN A 143 1.08 1.93 0.57
CA GLN A 143 1.74 2.53 1.72
C GLN A 143 1.33 4.00 1.88
N THR A 144 1.31 4.76 0.78
CA THR A 144 0.85 6.16 0.74
C THR A 144 -0.56 6.28 1.30
N ARG A 145 -1.52 5.52 0.74
CA ARG A 145 -2.91 5.59 1.19
C ARG A 145 -3.10 5.08 2.61
N LEU A 146 -2.30 4.12 3.06
CA LEU A 146 -2.34 3.63 4.44
C LEU A 146 -1.79 4.66 5.45
N LEU A 147 -0.74 5.40 5.08
CA LEU A 147 -0.26 6.54 5.87
C LEU A 147 -1.31 7.66 5.94
N ILE A 148 -2.02 7.95 4.83
CA ILE A 148 -3.15 8.88 4.83
C ILE A 148 -4.27 8.39 5.75
N ALA A 149 -4.68 7.12 5.65
CA ALA A 149 -5.70 6.55 6.53
C ALA A 149 -5.31 6.61 8.01
N THR A 150 -4.03 6.44 8.32
CA THR A 150 -3.49 6.57 9.68
C THR A 150 -3.57 8.02 10.17
N TYR A 151 -3.25 9.00 9.31
CA TYR A 151 -3.45 10.41 9.62
C TYR A 151 -4.93 10.71 9.89
N GLU A 152 -5.83 10.28 9.01
CA GLU A 152 -7.27 10.48 9.13
C GLU A 152 -7.80 9.92 10.45
N LEU A 153 -7.42 8.69 10.79
CA LEU A 153 -7.79 8.06 12.04
C LEU A 153 -7.24 8.84 13.25
N GLY A 154 -5.96 9.21 13.23
CA GLY A 154 -5.30 9.96 14.31
C GLY A 154 -5.88 11.37 14.54
N HIS A 155 -6.59 11.92 13.56
CA HIS A 155 -7.24 13.22 13.62
C HIS A 155 -8.77 13.14 13.71
N GLY A 156 -9.34 11.95 13.98
CA GLY A 156 -10.77 11.77 14.20
C GLY A 156 -11.64 11.75 12.93
N LEU A 157 -11.04 11.62 11.74
CA LEU A 157 -11.73 11.47 10.47
C LEU A 157 -12.03 9.99 10.17
N SER A 158 -12.72 9.29 11.09
CA SER A 158 -12.91 7.84 11.04
C SER A 158 -13.60 7.34 9.77
N THR A 159 -14.60 8.07 9.25
CA THR A 159 -15.27 7.72 7.99
C THR A 159 -14.32 7.83 6.79
N ALA A 160 -13.48 8.86 6.75
CA ALA A 160 -12.50 9.03 5.67
C ALA A 160 -11.46 7.89 5.73
N ALA A 161 -10.96 7.57 6.93
CA ALA A 161 -10.05 6.45 7.15
C ALA A 161 -10.65 5.11 6.68
N ALA A 162 -11.94 4.85 6.93
CA ALA A 162 -12.63 3.66 6.45
C ALA A 162 -12.70 3.59 4.91
N VAL A 163 -12.98 4.70 4.24
CA VAL A 163 -12.96 4.77 2.77
C VAL A 163 -11.54 4.51 2.24
N SER A 164 -10.53 5.14 2.84
CA SER A 164 -9.12 4.95 2.47
C SER A 164 -8.67 3.49 2.61
N VAL A 165 -9.01 2.83 3.73
CA VAL A 165 -8.73 1.40 3.95
C VAL A 165 -9.47 0.51 2.97
N ALA A 166 -10.73 0.80 2.69
CA ALA A 166 -11.51 0.03 1.73
C ALA A 166 -10.93 0.12 0.31
N ALA A 167 -10.47 1.31 -0.10
CA ALA A 167 -9.75 1.52 -1.36
C ALA A 167 -8.45 0.70 -1.40
N CYS A 168 -7.63 0.75 -0.33
CA CYS A 168 -6.45 -0.10 -0.20
C CYS A 168 -6.80 -1.59 -0.37
N ALA A 169 -7.85 -2.09 0.28
CA ALA A 169 -8.26 -3.48 0.20
C ALA A 169 -8.67 -3.90 -1.22
N LYS A 170 -9.28 -3.01 -1.99
CA LYS A 170 -9.61 -3.25 -3.41
C LYS A 170 -8.35 -3.31 -4.27
N VAL A 171 -7.44 -2.34 -4.12
CA VAL A 171 -6.18 -2.29 -4.87
C VAL A 171 -5.27 -3.48 -4.53
N ALA A 172 -5.11 -3.81 -3.24
CA ALA A 172 -4.33 -4.97 -2.78
C ALA A 172 -4.86 -6.30 -3.32
N ARG A 173 -6.19 -6.44 -3.42
CA ARG A 173 -6.84 -7.61 -4.02
C ARG A 173 -6.56 -7.69 -5.53
N ALA A 174 -6.63 -6.57 -6.24
CA ALA A 174 -6.29 -6.49 -7.66
C ALA A 174 -4.80 -6.85 -7.91
N MET A 175 -3.90 -6.45 -7.00
CA MET A 175 -2.49 -6.81 -7.05
C MET A 175 -2.18 -8.24 -6.55
N GLY A 176 -3.19 -9.02 -6.17
CA GLY A 176 -3.02 -10.40 -5.71
C GLY A 176 -2.24 -10.55 -4.40
N MET A 177 -2.15 -9.51 -3.56
CA MET A 177 -1.29 -9.51 -2.36
C MET A 177 -1.55 -10.65 -1.39
N ARG A 178 -2.82 -11.10 -1.25
CA ARG A 178 -3.16 -12.22 -0.37
C ARG A 178 -2.47 -13.53 -0.78
N LYS A 179 -2.22 -13.76 -2.07
CA LYS A 179 -1.61 -15.01 -2.57
C LYS A 179 -0.13 -15.13 -2.19
N VAL A 180 0.54 -13.99 -1.98
CA VAL A 180 1.95 -13.94 -1.53
C VAL A 180 2.09 -14.49 -0.11
N ASN A 181 1.04 -14.40 0.71
CA ASN A 181 1.06 -14.86 2.10
C ASN A 181 0.77 -16.36 2.26
N SER A 182 0.10 -16.99 1.29
CA SER A 182 -0.49 -18.33 1.46
C SER A 182 0.24 -19.47 0.76
N ASN A 183 1.15 -19.20 -0.18
CA ASN A 183 1.78 -20.26 -0.99
C ASN A 183 3.26 -20.00 -1.27
N THR A 184 4.07 -21.00 -0.88
CA THR A 184 5.29 -21.46 -1.55
C THR A 184 6.48 -20.52 -1.64
N GLN A 185 7.59 -20.99 -1.03
CA GLN A 185 8.97 -20.89 -1.52
C GLN A 185 9.28 -19.62 -2.30
N SER A 186 9.89 -18.66 -1.61
CA SER A 186 10.67 -17.60 -2.25
C SER A 186 11.61 -18.24 -3.28
N SER A 187 11.21 -18.30 -4.55
CA SER A 187 12.15 -18.18 -5.66
C SER A 187 12.95 -16.92 -5.34
N MET A 188 14.27 -17.03 -5.26
CA MET A 188 15.32 -16.06 -4.84
C MET A 188 15.01 -14.55 -5.01
N GLY A 189 13.91 -14.09 -4.46
CA GLY A 189 13.36 -12.76 -4.52
C GLY A 189 13.44 -12.17 -3.13
N ASN A 190 13.87 -10.93 -3.08
CA ASN A 190 14.29 -10.22 -1.86
C ASN A 190 13.35 -10.48 -0.67
N ALA A 191 13.85 -11.17 0.36
CA ALA A 191 13.08 -11.51 1.56
C ALA A 191 12.46 -10.25 2.20
N VAL A 192 13.18 -9.13 2.13
CA VAL A 192 12.74 -7.82 2.61
C VAL A 192 11.48 -7.35 1.88
N LEU A 193 11.41 -7.48 0.56
CA LEU A 193 10.21 -7.11 -0.22
C LEU A 193 9.01 -7.99 0.14
N THR A 194 9.23 -9.28 0.39
CA THR A 194 8.15 -10.20 0.77
C THR A 194 7.58 -9.81 2.13
N GLU A 195 8.45 -9.47 3.08
CA GLU A 195 8.01 -8.97 4.38
C GLU A 195 7.34 -7.61 4.29
N GLU A 196 7.87 -6.67 3.50
CA GLU A 196 7.27 -5.35 3.36
C GLU A 196 5.80 -5.47 2.91
N ARG A 197 5.55 -6.35 1.93
CA ARG A 197 4.19 -6.69 1.48
C ARG A 197 3.34 -7.32 2.58
N ARG A 198 3.92 -8.23 3.38
CA ARG A 198 3.26 -8.87 4.52
C ARG A 198 2.86 -7.83 5.57
N ARG A 199 3.77 -6.93 5.94
CA ARG A 199 3.55 -5.82 6.89
C ARG A 199 2.46 -4.87 6.40
N VAL A 200 2.47 -4.47 5.14
CA VAL A 200 1.39 -3.66 4.54
C VAL A 200 0.04 -4.37 4.65
N TRP A 201 -0.02 -5.68 4.34
CA TRP A 201 -1.27 -6.44 4.43
C TRP A 201 -1.80 -6.49 5.87
N TRP A 202 -0.94 -6.80 6.84
CA TRP A 202 -1.33 -6.86 8.25
C TRP A 202 -1.69 -5.50 8.81
N ALA A 203 -1.00 -4.43 8.40
CA ALA A 203 -1.36 -3.07 8.79
C ALA A 203 -2.74 -2.68 8.27
N MET A 204 -3.07 -3.00 7.01
CA MET A 204 -4.42 -2.81 6.46
C MET A 204 -5.47 -3.61 7.24
N PHE A 205 -5.18 -4.87 7.55
CA PHE A 205 -6.07 -5.74 8.31
C PHE A 205 -6.37 -5.16 9.70
N ASN A 206 -5.34 -4.79 10.45
CA ASN A 206 -5.50 -4.22 11.78
C ASN A 206 -6.29 -2.91 11.75
N LEU A 207 -6.03 -2.05 10.77
CA LEU A 207 -6.73 -0.77 10.64
C LEU A 207 -8.22 -0.96 10.30
N ASP A 208 -8.56 -1.90 9.40
CA ASP A 208 -9.94 -2.27 9.05
C ASP A 208 -10.73 -2.79 10.26
N ARG A 209 -10.09 -3.62 11.11
CA ARG A 209 -10.71 -4.12 12.35
C ARG A 209 -10.91 -3.01 13.38
N TYR A 210 -9.91 -2.17 13.57
CA TYR A 210 -9.98 -1.05 14.51
C TYR A 210 -11.07 -0.04 14.13
N LEU A 211 -11.22 0.25 12.83
CA LEU A 211 -12.28 1.13 12.32
C LEU A 211 -13.67 0.54 12.52
N GLY A 212 -13.85 -0.76 12.28
CA GLY A 212 -15.12 -1.44 12.57
C GLY A 212 -15.49 -1.36 14.04
N LEU A 213 -14.52 -1.49 14.95
CA LEU A 213 -14.74 -1.30 16.39
C LEU A 213 -15.20 0.13 16.74
N ILE A 214 -14.55 1.16 16.17
CA ILE A 214 -14.92 2.56 16.41
C ILE A 214 -16.32 2.89 15.87
N GLN A 215 -16.66 2.34 14.71
CA GLN A 215 -17.91 2.64 14.02
C GLN A 215 -19.07 1.73 14.43
N ALA A 216 -18.81 0.74 15.29
CA ALA A 216 -19.74 -0.34 15.63
C ALA A 216 -20.27 -1.07 14.37
N ASP A 217 -19.40 -1.25 13.37
CA ASP A 217 -19.69 -1.98 12.13
C ASP A 217 -18.96 -3.33 12.13
N SER A 218 -19.71 -4.40 11.87
CA SER A 218 -19.20 -5.77 11.75
C SER A 218 -18.77 -6.14 10.32
N LEU A 219 -19.06 -5.30 9.32
CA LEU A 219 -18.76 -5.57 7.92
C LEU A 219 -17.36 -5.05 7.55
N HIS A 220 -16.38 -5.93 7.65
CA HIS A 220 -14.98 -5.65 7.33
C HIS A 220 -14.70 -5.78 5.82
N THR A 221 -13.82 -4.92 5.29
CA THR A 221 -13.43 -4.99 3.87
C THR A 221 -12.39 -6.08 3.61
N MET A 222 -11.55 -6.34 4.62
CA MET A 222 -10.52 -7.35 4.62
C MET A 222 -11.11 -8.68 5.11
N ALA A 223 -10.85 -9.75 4.36
CA ALA A 223 -11.23 -11.10 4.77
C ALA A 223 -10.51 -11.51 6.06
N ASP A 224 -11.12 -12.40 6.83
CA ASP A 224 -10.48 -12.98 8.02
C ASP A 224 -9.19 -13.75 7.64
N PRO A 225 -8.15 -13.70 8.49
CA PRO A 225 -6.92 -14.45 8.27
C PRO A 225 -7.17 -15.95 8.39
N MET A 226 -6.45 -16.74 7.61
CA MET A 226 -6.48 -18.20 7.63
C MET A 226 -5.31 -18.75 8.44
N ALA A 227 -5.41 -19.99 8.92
CA ALA A 227 -4.37 -20.62 9.74
C ALA A 227 -2.97 -20.71 9.07
N GLY A 228 -2.90 -20.60 7.74
CA GLY A 228 -1.65 -20.58 6.98
C GLY A 228 -1.07 -19.19 6.71
N ASP A 229 -1.76 -18.11 7.09
CA ASP A 229 -1.26 -16.75 6.86
C ASP A 229 -0.11 -16.43 7.80
N GLN A 230 1.06 -16.14 7.23
CA GLN A 230 2.24 -15.80 8.01
C GLN A 230 2.12 -14.40 8.63
N LEU A 231 2.42 -14.30 9.92
CA LEU A 231 2.56 -13.03 10.62
C LEU A 231 3.89 -12.34 10.26
N PRO A 232 3.99 -11.00 10.36
CA PRO A 232 5.26 -10.30 10.25
C PRO A 232 6.24 -10.84 11.30
N TYR A 233 7.53 -10.80 10.97
CA TYR A 233 8.56 -11.12 11.96
C TYR A 233 8.79 -9.94 12.91
N ASP A 234 9.71 -10.10 13.85
CA ASP A 234 9.94 -9.12 14.91
C ASP A 234 10.29 -7.72 14.34
N ASP A 235 9.63 -6.70 14.88
CA ASP A 235 9.80 -5.31 14.44
C ASP A 235 11.21 -4.77 14.69
N THR A 236 11.90 -5.25 15.72
CA THR A 236 13.28 -4.83 16.00
C THR A 236 14.23 -5.32 14.92
N LEU A 237 14.07 -6.57 14.46
CA LEU A 237 14.84 -7.15 13.34
C LEU A 237 14.57 -6.40 12.04
N TRP A 238 13.30 -6.06 11.79
CA TRP A 238 12.90 -5.27 10.63
C TRP A 238 13.53 -3.88 10.59
N VAL A 239 13.51 -3.15 11.71
CA VAL A 239 14.03 -1.78 11.78
C VAL A 239 15.56 -1.74 11.63
N ILE A 240 16.27 -2.78 12.07
CA ILE A 240 17.73 -2.87 11.92
C ILE A 240 18.17 -3.51 10.58
N GLY A 241 17.24 -3.88 9.71
CA GLY A 241 17.53 -4.42 8.37
C GLY A 241 18.08 -5.85 8.35
N ILE A 242 17.70 -6.68 9.35
CA ILE A 242 18.16 -8.08 9.49
C ILE A 242 17.05 -9.07 9.17
#